data_AF-A0A812Y714-F1
#
_entry.id   AF-A0A812Y714-F1
#
_cell.length_a   1.000
_cell.length_b   1.000
_cell.length_c   1.000
_cell.angle_alpha   90.00
_cell.angle_beta   90.00
_cell.angle_gamma   90.00
#
_symmetry.space_group_name_H-M   'P 1'
#
loop_
_entity.id
_entity.type
_entity.pdbx_description
1 polymer ?
#
loop_
_entity_poly.entity_id
_entity_poly.type
_entity_poly.pdbx_seq_one_letter_code
_entity_poly.pdbx_strand_id
1 'polypeptide(L)'
;MAAPGGPVQQLKYQNFEQLVRPPVPTVSPLPAKHYVPFEAELAVLFCVGTYLSVCSLIFCYLSEGEWTFSDGIYFCLVTLTTVGFGDLVPCVALRCRLTGMVFIWTNVLLVSALHGIVGARVEREISRVGRRLGLSQLAVHLLALSFFVGVLAAGYSNYEDKSLLDGIYFSASTLSTVGYGAIAPSPGTSRLLMCPILFVGVVSVGNIASYLAEAAKARLEAKVHITCYDKPTRAVISILVILVSASLGGLVFKYAGGEDWSFNEALYFSVVTMTTVGFGDFAPISTNFQKILAVLFIMLSITLLAVLFGFISAEAQNLGCELEACFSPPKRRRGERFRAAFATGLHPGPTILLLLLHAVCGAMFVAVESWSFLDGIYFTSVALTTVGYGDLTPRTEVGRMITTGLVLTGVPATAALVTSLSGRFSSRLVRRFQKLDD
;
A
#
# COMPACT_ATOMS: atom_id res chain seq x y z
N MET A 1 1.38 61.76 -31.94
CA MET A 1 1.48 60.29 -31.87
C MET A 1 2.39 59.95 -30.70
N ALA A 2 1.82 59.57 -29.56
CA ALA A 2 2.57 59.02 -28.42
C ALA A 2 2.01 57.61 -28.17
N ALA A 3 2.90 56.63 -28.10
CA ALA A 3 2.57 55.21 -28.02
C ALA A 3 1.96 54.82 -26.65
N PRO A 4 1.01 53.87 -26.59
CA PRO A 4 0.48 53.36 -25.33
C PRO A 4 1.31 52.14 -24.90
N GLY A 5 2.13 52.30 -23.87
CA GLY A 5 2.94 51.21 -23.32
C GLY A 5 3.29 51.47 -21.86
N GLY A 6 2.26 51.53 -21.01
CA GLY A 6 2.44 51.72 -19.57
C GLY A 6 2.98 50.45 -18.88
N PRO A 7 3.74 50.59 -17.78
CA PRO A 7 4.37 49.47 -17.04
C PRO A 7 3.38 48.46 -16.43
N VAL A 8 2.09 48.79 -16.41
CA VAL A 8 1.02 47.91 -15.88
C VAL A 8 0.76 46.70 -16.78
N GLN A 9 1.06 46.79 -18.09
CA GLN A 9 0.80 45.69 -19.03
C GLN A 9 1.89 44.61 -19.00
N GLN A 10 3.12 44.96 -18.61
CA GLN A 10 4.22 43.98 -18.42
C GLN A 10 4.06 43.16 -17.13
N LEU A 11 3.50 43.74 -16.06
CA LEU A 11 3.23 43.03 -14.80
C LEU A 11 2.17 41.93 -14.92
N LYS A 12 1.22 42.03 -15.87
CA LYS A 12 0.24 40.96 -16.13
C LYS A 12 0.80 39.79 -16.93
N TYR A 13 1.80 40.01 -17.78
CA TYR A 13 2.40 38.93 -18.59
C TYR A 13 3.48 38.15 -17.83
N GLN A 14 4.24 38.77 -16.92
CA GLN A 14 5.23 38.07 -16.10
C GLN A 14 4.60 37.03 -15.14
N ASN A 15 3.39 37.28 -14.65
CA ASN A 15 2.66 36.32 -13.82
C ASN A 15 2.04 35.17 -14.64
N PHE A 16 1.81 35.37 -15.94
CA PHE A 16 1.18 34.35 -16.78
C PHE A 16 2.13 33.19 -17.10
N GLU A 17 3.42 33.45 -17.29
CA GLU A 17 4.41 32.38 -17.47
C GLU A 17 4.58 31.51 -16.21
N GLN A 18 4.48 32.10 -15.00
CA GLN A 18 4.50 31.35 -13.73
C GLN A 18 3.22 30.53 -13.49
N LEU A 19 2.09 30.97 -14.03
CA LEU A 19 0.80 30.24 -14.01
C LEU A 19 0.76 29.10 -15.05
N VAL A 20 1.37 29.28 -16.22
CA VAL A 20 1.39 28.28 -17.32
C VAL A 20 2.47 27.22 -17.10
N ARG A 21 3.58 27.57 -16.45
CA ARG A 21 4.61 26.64 -15.99
C ARG A 21 4.78 26.79 -14.48
N PRO A 22 3.92 26.16 -13.65
CA PRO A 22 4.23 26.04 -12.25
C PRO A 22 5.64 25.43 -12.15
N PRO A 23 6.54 25.99 -11.34
CA PRO A 23 7.84 25.37 -11.13
C PRO A 23 7.57 23.91 -10.76
N VAL A 24 8.22 22.98 -11.47
CA VAL A 24 8.22 21.58 -11.06
C VAL A 24 8.55 21.60 -9.58
N PRO A 25 7.71 21.04 -8.70
CA PRO A 25 7.96 21.09 -7.27
C PRO A 25 9.35 20.52 -7.06
N THR A 26 10.31 21.39 -6.78
CA THR A 26 11.54 20.99 -6.15
C THR A 26 11.07 20.59 -4.77
N VAL A 27 10.88 19.28 -4.56
CA VAL A 27 10.75 18.73 -3.22
C VAL A 27 11.95 19.30 -2.47
N SER A 28 11.69 20.28 -1.60
CA SER A 28 12.75 20.85 -0.78
C SER A 28 13.32 19.66 -0.03
N PRO A 29 14.62 19.34 -0.17
CA PRO A 29 15.18 18.22 0.57
C PRO A 29 14.82 18.44 2.04
N LEU A 30 14.26 17.41 2.67
CA LEU A 30 13.91 17.45 4.10
C LEU A 30 15.05 18.15 4.85
N PRO A 31 14.74 19.18 5.67
CA PRO A 31 15.76 19.97 6.32
C PRO A 31 16.74 19.04 7.04
N ALA A 32 18.04 19.31 6.88
CA ALA A 32 19.14 18.40 7.25
C ALA A 32 19.14 17.90 8.71
N LYS A 33 18.33 18.50 9.57
CA LYS A 33 18.15 18.15 10.99
C LYS A 33 17.21 16.97 11.27
N HIS A 34 16.66 16.27 10.27
CA HIS A 34 15.74 15.13 10.49
C HIS A 34 16.30 13.77 10.06
N TYR A 35 17.61 13.68 9.76
CA TYR A 35 18.19 12.43 9.30
C TYR A 35 18.55 11.49 10.44
N VAL A 36 18.17 10.22 10.28
CA VAL A 36 18.58 9.12 11.14
C VAL A 36 20.03 8.77 10.78
N PRO A 37 20.95 8.61 11.77
CA PRO A 37 22.32 8.17 11.51
C PRO A 37 22.38 6.80 10.81
N PHE A 38 23.47 6.52 10.09
CA PHE A 38 23.60 5.24 9.36
C PHE A 38 23.62 4.03 10.31
N GLU A 39 24.21 4.21 11.49
CA GLU A 39 24.27 3.22 12.56
C GLU A 39 22.87 2.88 13.08
N ALA A 40 22.00 3.90 13.18
CA ALA A 40 20.61 3.73 13.58
C ALA A 40 19.80 3.03 12.48
N GLU A 41 20.05 3.32 11.20
CA GLU A 41 19.46 2.58 10.07
C GLU A 41 19.85 1.10 10.13
N LEU A 42 21.14 0.79 10.34
CA LEU A 42 21.63 -0.58 10.50
C LEU A 42 21.03 -1.30 11.71
N ALA A 43 20.93 -0.62 12.85
CA ALA A 43 20.32 -1.18 14.05
C ALA A 43 18.84 -1.53 13.84
N VAL A 44 18.10 -0.68 13.12
CA VAL A 44 16.70 -0.95 12.76
C VAL A 44 16.60 -2.15 11.82
N LEU A 45 17.43 -2.22 10.77
CA LEU A 45 17.45 -3.36 9.86
C LEU A 45 17.81 -4.67 10.58
N PHE A 46 18.75 -4.63 11.52
CA PHE A 46 19.09 -5.77 12.37
C PHE A 46 17.92 -6.21 13.27
N CYS A 47 17.20 -5.25 13.87
CA CYS A 47 16.00 -5.53 14.67
C CYS A 47 14.91 -6.19 13.82
N VAL A 48 14.70 -5.71 12.58
CA VAL A 48 13.75 -6.31 11.65
C VAL A 48 14.17 -7.71 11.24
N GLY A 49 15.45 -7.93 10.90
CA GLY A 49 15.96 -9.27 10.58
C GLY A 49 15.80 -10.25 11.74
N THR A 50 16.03 -9.79 12.97
CA THR A 50 15.83 -10.58 14.20
C THR A 50 14.35 -10.91 14.41
N TYR A 51 13.47 -9.91 14.28
CA TYR A 51 12.02 -10.09 14.38
C TYR A 51 11.50 -11.10 13.36
N LEU A 52 11.91 -10.98 12.08
CA LEU A 52 11.51 -11.90 11.04
C LEU A 52 12.02 -13.32 11.33
N SER A 53 13.27 -13.47 11.77
CA SER A 53 13.85 -14.78 12.13
C SER A 53 13.08 -15.45 13.27
N VAL A 54 12.71 -14.70 14.31
CA VAL A 54 11.89 -15.22 15.43
C VAL A 54 10.51 -15.63 14.92
N CYS A 55 9.85 -14.80 14.10
CA CYS A 55 8.56 -15.15 13.50
C CYS A 55 8.65 -16.40 12.62
N SER A 56 9.72 -16.54 11.83
CA SER A 56 9.96 -17.72 10.99
C SER A 56 10.10 -19.00 11.82
N LEU A 57 10.78 -18.94 12.98
CA LEU A 57 10.83 -20.07 13.92
C LEU A 57 9.45 -20.39 14.51
N ILE A 58 8.67 -19.37 14.87
CA ILE A 58 7.31 -19.54 15.40
C ILE A 58 6.42 -20.23 14.36
N PHE A 59 6.39 -19.74 13.12
CA PHE A 59 5.55 -20.34 12.07
C PHE A 59 6.04 -21.74 11.66
N CYS A 60 7.35 -21.97 11.64
CA CYS A 60 7.92 -23.30 11.47
C CYS A 60 7.43 -24.27 12.56
N TYR A 61 7.47 -23.87 13.83
CA TYR A 61 6.94 -24.67 14.93
C TYR A 61 5.42 -24.89 14.82
N LEU A 62 4.66 -23.84 14.50
CA LEU A 62 3.20 -23.89 14.35
C LEU A 62 2.74 -24.73 13.15
N SER A 63 3.60 -24.91 12.14
CA SER A 63 3.33 -25.76 10.98
C SER A 63 3.39 -27.25 11.28
N GLU A 64 3.78 -27.65 12.50
CA GLU A 64 3.85 -29.05 12.95
C GLU A 64 4.78 -29.93 12.09
N GLY A 65 5.81 -29.32 11.49
CA GLY A 65 6.83 -30.02 10.69
C GLY A 65 6.66 -29.90 9.18
N GLU A 66 5.58 -29.25 8.71
CA GLU A 66 5.34 -29.02 7.29
C GLU A 66 6.28 -27.96 6.69
N TRP A 67 6.73 -26.98 7.48
CA TRP A 67 7.58 -25.89 7.01
C TRP A 67 9.01 -26.04 7.48
N THR A 68 9.95 -25.76 6.59
CA THR A 68 11.35 -25.52 6.97
C THR A 68 11.53 -24.12 7.55
N PHE A 69 12.66 -23.85 8.21
CA PHE A 69 12.99 -22.48 8.62
C PHE A 69 13.09 -21.52 7.42
N SER A 70 13.58 -21.99 6.27
CA SER A 70 13.61 -21.21 5.02
C SER A 70 12.22 -20.87 4.49
N ASP A 71 11.26 -21.80 4.59
CA ASP A 71 9.86 -21.52 4.27
C ASP A 71 9.29 -20.46 5.21
N GLY A 72 9.62 -20.54 6.50
CA GLY A 72 9.30 -19.50 7.47
C GLY A 72 9.88 -18.13 7.13
N ILE A 73 11.12 -18.04 6.63
CA ILE A 73 11.72 -16.77 6.19
C ILE A 73 10.98 -16.22 4.97
N TYR A 74 10.74 -17.08 3.98
CA TYR A 74 10.01 -16.73 2.76
C TYR A 74 8.61 -16.22 3.09
N PHE A 75 7.83 -16.96 3.88
CA PHE A 75 6.51 -16.56 4.35
C PHE A 75 6.54 -15.20 5.06
N CYS A 76 7.49 -15.01 5.98
CA CYS A 76 7.60 -13.77 6.73
C CYS A 76 7.91 -12.57 5.82
N LEU A 77 8.79 -12.73 4.83
CA LEU A 77 9.15 -11.65 3.91
C LEU A 77 8.04 -11.33 2.92
N VAL A 78 7.41 -12.35 2.33
CA VAL A 78 6.27 -12.19 1.41
C VAL A 78 5.07 -11.53 2.11
N THR A 79 4.83 -11.89 3.37
CA THR A 79 3.80 -11.26 4.21
C THR A 79 4.20 -9.83 4.59
N LEU A 80 5.47 -9.60 4.94
CA LEU A 80 5.97 -8.26 5.27
C LEU A 80 5.78 -7.30 4.09
N THR A 81 6.07 -7.74 2.86
CA THR A 81 5.84 -6.94 1.65
C THR A 81 4.39 -6.94 1.18
N THR A 82 3.47 -7.55 1.95
CA THR A 82 2.04 -7.66 1.64
C THR A 82 1.76 -8.25 0.25
N VAL A 83 2.61 -9.15 -0.23
CA VAL A 83 2.41 -9.82 -1.53
C VAL A 83 1.52 -11.04 -1.37
N GLY A 84 1.75 -11.81 -0.29
CA GLY A 84 0.89 -12.92 0.13
C GLY A 84 0.49 -13.92 -0.94
N PHE A 85 1.45 -14.57 -1.61
CA PHE A 85 1.20 -15.57 -2.65
C PHE A 85 0.26 -16.73 -2.28
N GLY A 86 -0.01 -16.98 -1.00
CA GLY A 86 -0.96 -18.01 -0.58
C GLY A 86 -0.44 -19.44 -0.67
N ASP A 87 0.75 -19.65 -1.19
CA ASP A 87 1.42 -20.94 -1.27
C ASP A 87 1.89 -21.44 0.10
N LEU A 88 2.16 -20.51 1.03
CA LEU A 88 2.34 -20.75 2.45
C LEU A 88 1.41 -19.84 3.26
N VAL A 89 0.60 -20.43 4.13
CA VAL A 89 -0.36 -19.71 4.97
C VAL A 89 -0.43 -20.29 6.40
N PRO A 90 -0.81 -19.48 7.41
CA PRO A 90 -1.01 -20.00 8.77
C PRO A 90 -2.03 -21.14 8.78
N CYS A 91 -1.75 -22.18 9.57
CA CYS A 91 -2.65 -23.32 9.72
C CYS A 91 -4.04 -22.90 10.24
N VAL A 92 -5.06 -23.75 10.06
CA VAL A 92 -6.46 -23.43 10.45
C VAL A 92 -6.65 -23.41 11.98
N ALA A 93 -5.74 -24.01 12.75
CA ALA A 93 -5.86 -24.03 14.20
C ALA A 93 -5.92 -22.62 14.81
N LEU A 94 -6.69 -22.46 15.89
CA LEU A 94 -6.88 -21.18 16.59
C LEU A 94 -5.56 -20.44 16.87
N ARG A 95 -4.55 -21.16 17.37
CA ARG A 95 -3.22 -20.61 17.67
C ARG A 95 -2.53 -20.03 16.43
N CYS A 96 -2.67 -20.68 15.28
CA CYS A 96 -2.10 -20.23 14.01
C CYS A 96 -2.83 -18.99 13.50
N ARG A 97 -4.17 -19.00 13.50
CA ARG A 97 -4.99 -17.84 13.09
C ARG A 97 -4.70 -16.60 13.94
N LEU A 98 -4.67 -16.73 15.26
CA LEU A 98 -4.36 -15.62 16.17
C LEU A 98 -2.95 -15.08 15.97
N THR A 99 -1.95 -15.97 15.90
CA THR A 99 -0.56 -15.57 15.67
C THR A 99 -0.39 -14.90 14.30
N GLY A 100 -1.02 -15.44 13.26
CA GLY A 100 -1.06 -14.87 11.92
C GLY A 100 -1.64 -13.46 11.90
N MET A 101 -2.79 -13.23 12.54
CA MET A 101 -3.38 -11.89 12.62
C MET A 101 -2.47 -10.90 13.34
N VAL A 102 -1.90 -11.28 14.50
CA VAL A 102 -0.96 -10.42 15.22
C VAL A 102 0.26 -10.08 14.36
N PHE A 103 0.80 -11.06 13.65
CA PHE A 103 1.94 -10.90 12.77
C PHE A 103 1.64 -9.93 11.62
N ILE A 104 0.52 -10.11 10.93
CA ILE A 104 0.09 -9.28 9.80
C ILE A 104 -0.10 -7.80 10.22
N TRP A 105 -0.83 -7.56 11.32
CA TRP A 105 -1.03 -6.19 11.83
C TRP A 105 0.29 -5.54 12.29
N THR A 106 1.18 -6.31 12.91
CA THR A 106 2.51 -5.83 13.31
C THR A 106 3.35 -5.47 12.09
N ASN A 107 3.30 -6.28 11.02
CA ASN A 107 4.06 -6.05 9.79
C ASN A 107 3.61 -4.78 9.05
N VAL A 108 2.31 -4.55 8.93
CA VAL A 108 1.80 -3.33 8.28
C VAL A 108 2.33 -2.06 8.99
N LEU A 109 2.40 -2.08 10.32
CA LEU A 109 2.99 -0.99 11.10
C LEU A 109 4.52 -0.89 10.89
N LEU A 110 5.20 -2.04 10.82
CA LEU A 110 6.63 -2.12 10.64
C LEU A 110 7.08 -1.59 9.27
N VAL A 111 6.38 -1.95 8.19
CA VAL A 111 6.65 -1.46 6.82
C VAL A 111 6.60 0.06 6.77
N SER A 112 5.59 0.67 7.40
CA SER A 112 5.48 2.13 7.42
C SER A 112 6.62 2.80 8.18
N ALA A 113 7.04 2.21 9.32
CA ALA A 113 8.21 2.69 10.06
C ALA A 113 9.52 2.55 9.24
N LEU A 114 9.70 1.41 8.56
CA LEU A 114 10.84 1.16 7.68
C LEU A 114 10.87 2.12 6.50
N HIS A 115 9.73 2.37 5.86
CA HIS A 115 9.61 3.33 4.76
C HIS A 115 10.05 4.73 5.21
N GLY A 116 9.64 5.19 6.39
CA GLY A 116 10.06 6.49 6.93
C GLY A 116 11.58 6.62 7.17
N ILE A 117 12.26 5.52 7.49
CA ILE A 117 13.70 5.51 7.81
C ILE A 117 14.54 5.25 6.55
N VAL A 118 14.29 4.12 5.88
CA VAL A 118 15.04 3.66 4.71
C VAL A 118 14.63 4.42 3.46
N GLY A 119 13.34 4.73 3.29
CA GLY A 119 12.82 5.43 2.11
C GLY A 119 13.45 6.82 1.94
N ALA A 120 13.60 7.58 3.03
CA ALA A 120 14.25 8.89 3.00
C ALA A 120 15.75 8.82 2.59
N ARG A 121 16.45 7.72 2.91
CA ARG A 121 17.81 7.46 2.41
C ARG A 121 17.78 7.15 0.91
N VAL A 122 16.92 6.23 0.49
CA VAL A 122 16.76 5.83 -0.92
C VAL A 122 16.47 7.04 -1.79
N GLU A 123 15.52 7.90 -1.38
CA GLU A 123 15.16 9.12 -2.11
C GLU A 123 16.36 10.09 -2.23
N ARG A 124 17.17 10.24 -1.18
CA ARG A 124 18.40 11.04 -1.24
C ARG A 124 19.39 10.50 -2.25
N GLU A 125 19.66 9.19 -2.24
CA GLU A 125 20.61 8.58 -3.17
C GLU A 125 20.10 8.67 -4.60
N ILE A 126 18.82 8.41 -4.84
CA ILE A 126 18.18 8.60 -6.15
C ILE A 126 18.32 10.04 -6.62
N SER A 127 18.09 11.02 -5.75
CA SER A 127 18.25 12.43 -6.06
C SER A 127 19.71 12.80 -6.38
N ARG A 128 20.69 12.21 -5.67
CA ARG A 128 22.11 12.42 -5.97
C ARG A 128 22.50 11.81 -7.31
N VAL A 129 22.08 10.58 -7.58
CA VAL A 129 22.33 9.89 -8.85
C VAL A 129 21.68 10.65 -10.01
N GLY A 130 20.42 11.07 -9.86
CA GLY A 130 19.73 11.89 -10.86
C GLY A 130 20.48 13.17 -11.20
N ARG A 131 20.93 13.92 -10.18
CA ARG A 131 21.77 15.11 -10.38
C ARG A 131 23.10 14.81 -11.09
N ARG A 132 23.76 13.70 -10.76
CA ARG A 132 25.04 13.29 -11.41
C ARG A 132 24.85 12.89 -12.87
N LEU A 133 23.73 12.23 -13.18
CA LEU A 133 23.42 11.74 -14.53
C LEU A 133 22.66 12.75 -15.39
N GLY A 134 22.27 13.91 -14.84
CA GLY A 134 21.40 14.88 -15.54
C GLY A 134 19.97 14.37 -15.77
N LEU A 135 19.54 13.38 -14.99
CA LEU A 135 18.21 12.75 -15.09
C LEU A 135 17.24 13.33 -14.05
N SER A 136 15.96 13.35 -14.39
CA SER A 136 14.91 13.65 -13.41
C SER A 136 14.83 12.53 -12.36
N GLN A 137 14.37 12.84 -11.15
CA GLN A 137 14.14 11.84 -10.10
C GLN A 137 13.21 10.72 -10.59
N LEU A 138 12.16 11.06 -11.34
CA LEU A 138 11.25 10.09 -11.94
C LEU A 138 11.98 9.15 -12.90
N ALA A 139 12.87 9.67 -13.77
CA ALA A 139 13.62 8.84 -14.70
C ALA A 139 14.51 7.82 -13.97
N VAL A 140 15.17 8.22 -12.88
CA VAL A 140 15.99 7.29 -12.09
C VAL A 140 15.15 6.22 -11.42
N HIS A 141 13.99 6.58 -10.85
CA HIS A 141 13.08 5.58 -10.28
C HIS A 141 12.56 4.60 -11.34
N LEU A 142 12.19 5.08 -12.53
CA LEU A 142 11.71 4.23 -13.62
C LEU A 142 12.81 3.29 -14.14
N LEU A 143 14.07 3.75 -14.19
CA LEU A 143 15.21 2.91 -14.54
C LEU A 143 15.45 1.82 -13.48
N ALA A 144 15.41 2.18 -12.20
CA ALA A 144 15.52 1.22 -11.10
C ALA A 144 14.39 0.19 -11.14
N LEU A 145 13.14 0.61 -11.35
CA LEU A 145 12.00 -0.28 -11.48
C LEU A 145 12.16 -1.21 -12.68
N SER A 146 12.56 -0.68 -13.85
CA SER A 146 12.80 -1.48 -15.05
C SER A 146 13.88 -2.54 -14.82
N PHE A 147 14.93 -2.20 -14.07
CA PHE A 147 15.94 -3.16 -13.66
C PHE A 147 15.37 -4.27 -12.76
N PHE A 148 14.64 -3.93 -11.70
CA PHE A 148 14.06 -4.94 -10.81
C PHE A 148 13.02 -5.83 -11.51
N VAL A 149 12.17 -5.25 -12.34
CA VAL A 149 11.22 -6.00 -13.17
C VAL A 149 11.96 -6.91 -14.14
N GLY A 150 13.02 -6.43 -14.80
CA GLY A 150 13.82 -7.24 -15.73
C GLY A 150 14.49 -8.42 -15.05
N VAL A 151 15.12 -8.20 -13.89
CA VAL A 151 15.78 -9.27 -13.12
C VAL A 151 14.77 -10.28 -12.61
N LEU A 152 13.64 -9.82 -12.05
CA LEU A 152 12.61 -10.71 -11.52
C LEU A 152 11.92 -11.51 -12.64
N ALA A 153 11.63 -10.87 -13.77
CA ALA A 153 11.01 -11.52 -14.93
C ALA A 153 11.94 -12.56 -15.56
N ALA A 154 13.22 -12.21 -15.77
CA ALA A 154 14.21 -13.13 -16.30
C ALA A 154 14.47 -14.27 -15.31
N GLY A 155 14.63 -13.97 -14.02
CA GLY A 155 14.80 -14.97 -12.99
C GLY A 155 13.65 -15.96 -12.96
N TYR A 156 12.42 -15.47 -12.84
CA TYR A 156 11.23 -16.31 -12.81
C TYR A 156 11.09 -17.15 -14.10
N SER A 157 11.23 -16.53 -15.27
CA SER A 157 11.15 -17.23 -16.56
C SER A 157 12.16 -18.36 -16.69
N ASN A 158 13.41 -18.15 -16.26
CA ASN A 158 14.46 -19.17 -16.33
C ASN A 158 14.33 -20.26 -15.27
N TYR A 159 14.03 -19.91 -14.01
CA TYR A 159 13.95 -20.87 -12.92
C TYR A 159 12.70 -21.75 -13.00
N GLU A 160 11.59 -21.21 -13.51
CA GLU A 160 10.28 -21.89 -13.55
C GLU A 160 9.93 -22.43 -14.95
N ASP A 161 10.84 -22.32 -15.93
CA ASP A 161 10.63 -22.69 -17.34
C ASP A 161 9.33 -22.10 -17.92
N LYS A 162 9.17 -20.78 -17.76
CA LYS A 162 8.01 -20.01 -18.21
C LYS A 162 8.40 -18.99 -19.25
N SER A 163 7.42 -18.47 -19.99
CA SER A 163 7.68 -17.41 -20.97
C SER A 163 8.14 -16.12 -20.28
N LEU A 164 8.87 -15.26 -21.00
CA LEU A 164 9.24 -13.95 -20.49
C LEU A 164 8.01 -13.11 -20.11
N LEU A 165 6.90 -13.27 -20.84
CA LEU A 165 5.64 -12.59 -20.52
C LEU A 165 5.09 -13.04 -19.16
N ASP A 166 5.17 -14.32 -18.83
CA ASP A 166 4.81 -14.82 -17.50
C ASP A 166 5.69 -14.20 -16.42
N GLY A 167 7.00 -14.07 -16.69
CA GLY A 167 7.93 -13.38 -15.81
C GLY A 167 7.59 -11.89 -15.62
N ILE A 168 7.19 -11.18 -16.68
CA ILE A 168 6.76 -9.77 -16.60
C ILE A 168 5.45 -9.65 -15.80
N TYR A 169 4.48 -10.52 -16.07
CA TYR A 169 3.21 -10.55 -15.34
C TYR A 169 3.42 -10.88 -13.86
N PHE A 170 4.26 -11.88 -13.57
CA PHE A 170 4.70 -12.21 -12.21
C PHE A 170 5.34 -11.00 -11.54
N SER A 171 6.26 -10.32 -12.21
CA SER A 171 6.95 -9.14 -11.66
C SER A 171 5.99 -7.99 -11.39
N ALA A 172 5.06 -7.71 -12.32
CA ALA A 172 4.08 -6.64 -12.14
C ALA A 172 3.13 -6.94 -10.98
N SER A 173 2.55 -8.14 -10.90
CA SER A 173 1.66 -8.53 -9.81
C SER A 173 2.38 -8.59 -8.46
N THR A 174 3.63 -9.04 -8.44
CA THR A 174 4.42 -9.20 -7.23
C THR A 174 4.94 -7.86 -6.69
N LEU A 175 5.58 -7.03 -7.52
CA LEU A 175 6.19 -5.77 -7.07
C LEU A 175 5.14 -4.68 -6.78
N SER A 176 3.93 -4.82 -7.31
CA SER A 176 2.77 -3.99 -6.95
C SER A 176 1.99 -4.51 -5.74
N THR A 177 2.47 -5.59 -5.10
CA THR A 177 1.86 -6.25 -3.94
C THR A 177 0.46 -6.81 -4.20
N VAL A 178 0.03 -7.00 -5.45
CA VAL A 178 -1.24 -7.68 -5.77
C VAL A 178 -1.11 -9.19 -5.54
N GLY A 179 -0.02 -9.79 -6.00
CA GLY A 179 0.41 -11.14 -5.62
C GLY A 179 -0.64 -12.25 -5.70
N TYR A 180 -1.34 -12.39 -6.84
CA TYR A 180 -2.45 -13.35 -7.04
C TYR A 180 -2.21 -14.82 -6.62
N GLY A 181 -0.99 -15.25 -6.30
CA GLY A 181 -0.72 -16.65 -5.92
C GLY A 181 -0.87 -17.69 -7.03
N ALA A 182 -1.58 -17.38 -8.13
CA ALA A 182 -1.72 -18.21 -9.32
C ALA A 182 -0.38 -18.51 -9.98
N ILE A 183 0.62 -17.66 -9.74
CA ILE A 183 1.99 -17.77 -10.22
C ILE A 183 2.89 -17.42 -9.03
N ALA A 184 3.41 -18.46 -8.37
CA ALA A 184 4.29 -18.36 -7.21
C ALA A 184 5.58 -19.17 -7.48
N PRO A 185 6.73 -18.76 -6.91
CA PRO A 185 7.98 -19.50 -7.07
C PRO A 185 7.86 -20.90 -6.46
N SER A 186 8.37 -21.90 -7.18
CA SER A 186 8.41 -23.28 -6.72
C SER A 186 9.21 -23.43 -5.41
N PRO A 187 8.94 -24.46 -4.58
CA PRO A 187 9.71 -24.70 -3.36
C PRO A 187 11.22 -24.88 -3.63
N GLY A 188 12.06 -24.24 -2.82
CA GLY A 188 13.52 -24.36 -2.89
C GLY A 188 14.25 -23.02 -3.06
N THR A 189 15.32 -23.03 -3.85
CA THR A 189 16.24 -21.89 -4.00
C THR A 189 15.58 -20.65 -4.62
N SER A 190 14.59 -20.83 -5.50
CA SER A 190 13.86 -19.73 -6.17
C SER A 190 13.14 -18.83 -5.17
N ARG A 191 12.44 -19.39 -4.17
CA ARG A 191 11.78 -18.65 -3.08
C ARG A 191 12.73 -17.69 -2.36
N LEU A 192 13.91 -18.16 -1.97
CA LEU A 192 14.88 -17.36 -1.20
C LEU A 192 15.59 -16.31 -2.06
N LEU A 193 15.96 -16.65 -3.30
CA LEU A 193 16.66 -15.71 -4.19
C LEU A 193 15.79 -14.50 -4.58
N MET A 194 14.48 -14.68 -4.66
CA MET A 194 13.55 -13.60 -5.01
C MET A 194 13.29 -12.64 -3.85
N CYS A 195 13.43 -13.07 -2.59
CA CYS A 195 13.06 -12.27 -1.42
C CYS A 195 13.77 -10.89 -1.31
N PRO A 196 15.09 -10.76 -1.55
CA PRO A 196 15.74 -9.44 -1.53
C PRO A 196 15.25 -8.52 -2.65
N ILE A 197 15.02 -9.08 -3.84
CA ILE A 197 14.52 -8.35 -5.01
C ILE A 197 13.09 -7.87 -4.75
N LEU A 198 12.26 -8.73 -4.14
CA LEU A 198 10.90 -8.44 -3.73
C LEU A 198 10.84 -7.20 -2.84
N PHE A 199 11.59 -7.22 -1.73
CA PHE A 199 11.57 -6.14 -0.74
C PHE A 199 11.98 -4.79 -1.35
N VAL A 200 13.09 -4.78 -2.09
CA VAL A 200 13.58 -3.54 -2.71
C VAL A 200 12.65 -3.07 -3.84
N GLY A 201 12.12 -4.00 -4.63
CA GLY A 201 11.18 -3.70 -5.72
C GLY A 201 9.86 -3.13 -5.22
N VAL A 202 9.24 -3.71 -4.20
CA VAL A 202 8.00 -3.19 -3.58
C VAL A 202 8.21 -1.79 -3.04
N VAL A 203 9.30 -1.55 -2.30
CA VAL A 203 9.65 -0.20 -1.80
C VAL A 203 9.82 0.79 -2.97
N SER A 204 10.46 0.36 -4.06
CA SER A 204 10.67 1.21 -5.25
C SER A 204 9.35 1.59 -5.93
N VAL A 205 8.42 0.63 -6.09
CA VAL A 205 7.08 0.87 -6.64
C VAL A 205 6.29 1.84 -5.76
N GLY A 206 6.33 1.67 -4.44
CA GLY A 206 5.67 2.58 -3.50
C GLY A 206 6.20 4.02 -3.57
N ASN A 207 7.52 4.20 -3.72
CA ASN A 207 8.14 5.51 -3.92
C ASN A 207 7.70 6.16 -5.24
N ILE A 208 7.64 5.39 -6.32
CA ILE A 208 7.16 5.87 -7.63
C ILE A 208 5.70 6.30 -7.54
N ALA A 209 4.85 5.45 -6.96
CA ALA A 209 3.43 5.75 -6.79
C ALA A 209 3.26 7.04 -5.96
N SER A 210 4.02 7.21 -4.88
CA SER A 210 4.00 8.41 -4.04
C SER A 210 4.46 9.66 -4.79
N TYR A 211 5.55 9.56 -5.55
CA TYR A 211 6.06 10.67 -6.37
C TYR A 211 5.05 11.09 -7.44
N LEU A 212 4.50 10.12 -8.16
CA LEU A 212 3.48 10.35 -9.18
C LEU A 212 2.21 10.93 -8.56
N ALA A 213 1.83 10.46 -7.37
CA ALA A 213 0.65 10.94 -6.68
C ALA A 213 0.80 12.39 -6.26
N GLU A 214 1.95 12.78 -5.70
CA GLU A 214 2.21 14.17 -5.32
C GLU A 214 2.28 15.09 -6.55
N ALA A 215 2.91 14.62 -7.64
CA ALA A 215 2.96 15.36 -8.90
C ALA A 215 1.57 15.53 -9.54
N ALA A 216 0.73 14.49 -9.48
CA ALA A 216 -0.65 14.53 -9.97
C ALA A 216 -1.50 15.48 -9.14
N LYS A 217 -1.41 15.39 -7.81
CA LYS A 217 -2.09 16.27 -6.87
C LYS A 217 -1.71 17.73 -7.10
N ALA A 218 -0.42 18.06 -7.19
CA ALA A 218 0.03 19.43 -7.47
C ALA A 218 -0.54 19.97 -8.80
N ARG A 219 -0.62 19.13 -9.84
CA ARG A 219 -1.24 19.50 -11.12
C ARG A 219 -2.74 19.71 -11.02
N LEU A 220 -3.44 18.86 -10.26
CA LEU A 220 -4.88 18.99 -10.02
C LEU A 220 -5.19 20.29 -9.25
N GLU A 221 -4.37 20.62 -8.26
CA GLU A 221 -4.48 21.87 -7.49
C GLU A 221 -4.22 23.09 -8.40
N ALA A 222 -3.25 23.01 -9.31
CA ALA A 222 -2.92 24.11 -10.22
C ALA A 222 -3.94 24.30 -11.37
N LYS A 223 -4.48 23.22 -11.95
CA LYS A 223 -5.31 23.29 -13.17
C LYS A 223 -6.81 23.24 -12.92
N VAL A 224 -7.25 22.48 -11.91
CA VAL A 224 -8.67 22.19 -11.66
C VAL A 224 -9.21 23.02 -10.49
N HIS A 225 -8.36 23.83 -9.84
CA HIS A 225 -8.68 24.54 -8.61
C HIS A 225 -9.32 23.60 -7.57
N ILE A 226 -8.81 22.37 -7.46
CA ILE A 226 -9.41 21.34 -6.59
C ILE A 226 -9.42 21.75 -5.11
N THR A 227 -8.57 22.72 -4.74
CA THR A 227 -8.51 23.36 -3.42
C THR A 227 -9.74 24.23 -3.11
N CYS A 228 -10.55 24.57 -4.10
CA CYS A 228 -11.82 25.27 -3.91
C CYS A 228 -12.90 24.36 -3.32
N TYR A 229 -12.74 23.03 -3.42
CA TYR A 229 -13.62 22.07 -2.78
C TYR A 229 -13.18 21.81 -1.34
N ASP A 230 -14.14 21.76 -0.43
CA ASP A 230 -13.94 21.31 0.94
C ASP A 230 -13.46 19.85 0.98
N LYS A 231 -12.85 19.45 2.10
CA LYS A 231 -12.27 18.11 2.26
C LYS A 231 -13.29 16.97 2.02
N PRO A 232 -14.54 17.02 2.55
CA PRO A 232 -15.58 16.06 2.24
C PRO A 232 -15.86 15.92 0.74
N THR A 233 -16.02 17.04 0.03
CA THR A 233 -16.31 17.01 -1.41
C THR A 233 -15.19 16.32 -2.20
N ARG A 234 -13.92 16.58 -1.87
CA ARG A 234 -12.78 15.89 -2.52
C ARG A 234 -12.76 14.39 -2.24
N ALA A 235 -13.11 13.97 -1.02
CA ALA A 235 -13.22 12.55 -0.68
C ALA A 235 -14.35 11.88 -1.47
N VAL A 236 -15.52 12.52 -1.61
CA VAL A 236 -16.65 12.01 -2.40
C VAL A 236 -16.26 11.86 -3.89
N ILE A 237 -15.64 12.88 -4.48
CA ILE A 237 -15.14 12.80 -5.86
C ILE A 237 -14.16 11.64 -6.01
N SER A 238 -13.25 11.46 -5.03
CA SER A 238 -12.27 10.37 -5.05
C SER A 238 -12.94 9.00 -5.01
N ILE A 239 -13.96 8.82 -4.16
CA ILE A 239 -14.75 7.58 -4.10
C ILE A 239 -15.45 7.33 -5.44
N LEU A 240 -16.07 8.34 -6.05
CA LEU A 240 -16.73 8.20 -7.35
C LEU A 240 -15.75 7.80 -8.46
N VAL A 241 -14.55 8.41 -8.50
CA VAL A 241 -13.51 8.04 -9.47
C VAL A 241 -13.06 6.60 -9.26
N ILE A 242 -12.85 6.14 -8.02
CA ILE A 242 -12.51 4.76 -7.70
C ILE A 242 -13.59 3.80 -8.21
N LEU A 243 -14.87 4.09 -7.96
CA LEU A 243 -15.99 3.24 -8.38
C LEU A 243 -16.11 3.16 -9.90
N VAL A 244 -15.93 4.28 -10.61
CA VAL A 244 -15.93 4.31 -12.08
C VAL A 244 -14.76 3.53 -12.64
N SER A 245 -13.55 3.72 -12.10
CA SER A 245 -12.35 3.00 -12.54
C SER A 245 -12.45 1.49 -12.28
N ALA A 246 -12.98 1.07 -11.14
CA ALA A 246 -13.25 -0.33 -10.84
C ALA A 246 -14.28 -0.94 -11.79
N SER A 247 -15.37 -0.20 -12.09
CA SER A 247 -16.40 -0.66 -13.01
C SER A 247 -15.86 -0.80 -14.43
N LEU A 248 -15.01 0.15 -14.87
CA LEU A 248 -14.34 0.08 -16.15
C LEU A 248 -13.38 -1.12 -16.23
N GLY A 249 -12.59 -1.35 -15.18
CA GLY A 249 -11.74 -2.53 -15.06
C GLY A 249 -12.56 -3.83 -15.15
N GLY A 250 -13.66 -3.93 -14.39
CA GLY A 250 -14.58 -5.07 -14.45
C GLY A 250 -15.17 -5.29 -15.84
N LEU A 251 -15.56 -4.24 -16.55
CA LEU A 251 -16.02 -4.35 -17.95
C LEU A 251 -14.90 -4.84 -18.88
N VAL A 252 -13.68 -4.32 -18.74
CA VAL A 252 -12.53 -4.75 -19.55
C VAL A 252 -12.28 -6.25 -19.35
N PHE A 253 -12.18 -6.73 -18.10
CA PHE A 253 -11.87 -8.14 -17.85
C PHE A 253 -13.03 -9.09 -18.15
N LYS A 254 -14.28 -8.64 -18.03
CA LYS A 254 -15.44 -9.40 -18.52
C LYS A 254 -15.37 -9.66 -20.02
N TYR A 255 -14.97 -8.66 -20.81
CA TYR A 255 -14.96 -8.76 -22.28
C TYR A 255 -13.59 -9.04 -22.89
N ALA A 256 -12.53 -9.17 -22.08
CA ALA A 256 -11.17 -9.46 -22.56
C ALA A 256 -11.05 -10.85 -23.22
N GLY A 257 -12.02 -11.75 -22.98
CA GLY A 257 -12.01 -13.13 -23.44
C GLY A 257 -11.00 -13.98 -22.68
N GLY A 258 -11.28 -15.28 -22.53
CA GLY A 258 -10.40 -16.25 -21.86
C GLY A 258 -10.98 -16.82 -20.56
N GLU A 259 -11.63 -15.98 -19.75
CA GLU A 259 -12.36 -16.40 -18.55
C GLU A 259 -13.85 -16.08 -18.70
N ASP A 260 -14.74 -16.94 -18.22
CA ASP A 260 -16.20 -16.73 -18.26
C ASP A 260 -16.70 -16.11 -16.96
N TRP A 261 -16.18 -14.93 -16.62
CA TRP A 261 -16.57 -14.21 -15.40
C TRP A 261 -17.86 -13.42 -15.60
N SER A 262 -18.78 -13.53 -14.64
CA SER A 262 -19.87 -12.59 -14.53
C SER A 262 -19.34 -11.15 -14.32
N PHE A 263 -20.18 -10.14 -14.58
CA PHE A 263 -19.77 -8.75 -14.33
C PHE A 263 -19.41 -8.52 -12.85
N ASN A 264 -20.14 -9.15 -11.92
CA ASN A 264 -19.91 -8.99 -10.48
C ASN A 264 -18.58 -9.64 -10.05
N GLU A 265 -18.20 -10.76 -10.65
CA GLU A 265 -16.89 -11.39 -10.44
C GLU A 265 -15.75 -10.54 -11.01
N ALA A 266 -15.92 -10.02 -12.23
CA ALA A 266 -14.93 -9.14 -12.84
C ALA A 266 -14.79 -7.80 -12.08
N LEU A 267 -15.88 -7.26 -11.54
CA LEU A 267 -15.87 -6.08 -10.68
C LEU A 267 -15.15 -6.36 -9.36
N TYR A 268 -15.47 -7.49 -8.70
CA TYR A 268 -14.78 -7.95 -7.50
C TYR A 268 -13.27 -8.08 -7.76
N PHE A 269 -12.89 -8.79 -8.83
CA PHE A 269 -11.49 -8.89 -9.28
C PHE A 269 -10.84 -7.52 -9.46
N SER A 270 -11.53 -6.59 -10.14
CA SER A 270 -11.01 -5.26 -10.40
C SER A 270 -10.76 -4.49 -9.11
N VAL A 271 -11.67 -4.59 -8.14
CA VAL A 271 -11.55 -3.92 -6.84
C VAL A 271 -10.43 -4.53 -6.00
N VAL A 272 -10.38 -5.86 -5.84
CA VAL A 272 -9.33 -6.50 -5.02
C VAL A 272 -7.94 -6.32 -5.64
N THR A 273 -7.84 -6.27 -6.97
CA THR A 273 -6.60 -5.95 -7.69
C THR A 273 -6.21 -4.49 -7.50
N MET A 274 -7.14 -3.56 -7.72
CA MET A 274 -6.86 -2.13 -7.60
C MET A 274 -6.49 -1.74 -6.18
N THR A 275 -7.05 -2.40 -5.16
CA THR A 275 -6.73 -2.21 -3.74
C THR A 275 -5.53 -3.04 -3.27
N THR A 276 -4.82 -3.70 -4.20
CA THR A 276 -3.64 -4.55 -3.95
C THR A 276 -3.89 -5.67 -2.93
N VAL A 277 -5.13 -6.11 -2.77
CA VAL A 277 -5.46 -7.27 -1.93
C VAL A 277 -5.20 -8.57 -2.69
N GLY A 278 -5.70 -8.68 -3.92
CA GLY A 278 -5.35 -9.75 -4.86
C GLY A 278 -5.39 -11.19 -4.34
N PHE A 279 -6.52 -11.65 -3.78
CA PHE A 279 -6.66 -13.00 -3.22
C PHE A 279 -6.31 -14.18 -4.14
N GLY A 280 -6.31 -13.99 -5.45
CA GLY A 280 -5.92 -15.04 -6.39
C GLY A 280 -7.00 -16.04 -6.80
N ASP A 281 -8.17 -15.97 -6.18
CA ASP A 281 -9.37 -16.72 -6.57
C ASP A 281 -9.84 -16.37 -7.99
N PHE A 282 -9.61 -15.13 -8.41
CA PHE A 282 -9.78 -14.64 -9.78
C PHE A 282 -8.47 -14.05 -10.27
N ALA A 283 -7.90 -14.61 -11.34
CA ALA A 283 -6.67 -14.11 -11.94
C ALA A 283 -6.67 -14.28 -13.47
N PRO A 284 -6.26 -13.26 -14.24
CA PRO A 284 -6.23 -13.29 -15.71
C PRO A 284 -5.01 -14.08 -16.22
N ILE A 285 -5.12 -15.42 -16.23
CA ILE A 285 -4.03 -16.33 -16.61
C ILE A 285 -4.25 -17.08 -17.92
N SER A 286 -5.49 -17.15 -18.42
CA SER A 286 -5.86 -17.98 -19.57
C SER A 286 -5.26 -17.55 -20.89
N THR A 287 -5.06 -16.24 -21.12
CA THR A 287 -4.49 -15.75 -22.39
C THR A 287 -3.37 -14.73 -22.17
N ASN A 288 -2.44 -14.66 -23.13
CA ASN A 288 -1.39 -13.64 -23.14
C ASN A 288 -1.97 -12.22 -23.20
N PHE A 289 -3.08 -12.04 -23.90
CA PHE A 289 -3.78 -10.75 -23.97
C PHE A 289 -4.30 -10.30 -22.61
N GLN A 290 -4.94 -11.20 -21.86
CA GLN A 290 -5.40 -10.93 -20.49
C GLN A 290 -4.25 -10.60 -19.53
N LYS A 291 -3.12 -11.32 -19.63
CA LYS A 291 -1.91 -11.01 -18.83
C LYS A 291 -1.38 -9.60 -19.12
N ILE A 292 -1.33 -9.19 -20.39
CA ILE A 292 -0.91 -7.83 -20.77
C ILE A 292 -1.89 -6.78 -20.21
N LEU A 293 -3.19 -7.00 -20.36
CA LEU A 293 -4.21 -6.10 -19.80
C LEU A 293 -4.08 -5.99 -18.28
N ALA A 294 -3.81 -7.09 -17.58
CA ALA A 294 -3.59 -7.10 -16.14
C ALA A 294 -2.37 -6.29 -15.73
N VAL A 295 -1.23 -6.45 -16.42
CA VAL A 295 -0.03 -5.65 -16.15
C VAL A 295 -0.35 -4.15 -16.29
N LEU A 296 -1.03 -3.75 -17.36
CA LEU A 296 -1.40 -2.34 -17.58
C LEU A 296 -2.38 -1.85 -16.51
N PHE A 297 -3.39 -2.65 -16.17
CA PHE A 297 -4.39 -2.31 -15.18
C PHE A 297 -3.78 -2.14 -13.79
N ILE A 298 -2.90 -3.04 -13.36
CA ILE A 298 -2.19 -2.99 -12.07
C ILE A 298 -1.39 -1.68 -11.95
N MET A 299 -0.59 -1.37 -12.98
CA MET A 299 0.29 -0.19 -12.98
C MET A 299 -0.49 1.13 -12.98
N LEU A 300 -1.60 1.19 -13.72
CA LEU A 300 -2.49 2.34 -13.73
C LEU A 300 -3.21 2.51 -12.39
N SER A 301 -3.71 1.40 -11.84
CA SER A 301 -4.52 1.36 -10.62
C SER A 301 -3.73 1.79 -9.39
N ILE A 302 -2.52 1.27 -9.18
CA ILE A 302 -1.72 1.60 -7.98
C ILE A 302 -1.38 3.10 -7.90
N THR A 303 -1.12 3.74 -9.04
CA THR A 303 -0.84 5.18 -9.11
C THR A 303 -2.10 6.01 -8.84
N LEU A 304 -3.23 5.60 -9.43
CA LEU A 304 -4.52 6.25 -9.20
C LEU A 304 -4.93 6.13 -7.73
N LEU A 305 -4.84 4.93 -7.16
CA LEU A 305 -5.23 4.64 -5.80
C LEU A 305 -4.42 5.47 -4.79
N ALA A 306 -3.11 5.59 -4.99
CA ALA A 306 -2.23 6.38 -4.12
C ALA A 306 -2.69 7.84 -3.99
N VAL A 307 -3.15 8.47 -5.08
CA VAL A 307 -3.71 9.84 -5.05
C VAL A 307 -5.03 9.87 -4.29
N LEU A 308 -5.96 9.01 -4.68
CA LEU A 308 -7.36 9.07 -4.22
C LEU A 308 -7.47 8.68 -2.74
N PHE A 309 -6.69 7.70 -2.28
CA PHE A 309 -6.60 7.34 -0.86
C PHE A 309 -6.01 8.48 -0.03
N GLY A 310 -5.13 9.31 -0.58
CA GLY A 310 -4.62 10.51 0.10
C GLY A 310 -5.74 11.48 0.47
N PHE A 311 -6.68 11.74 -0.45
CA PHE A 311 -7.83 12.61 -0.17
C PHE A 311 -8.83 11.99 0.80
N ILE A 312 -9.12 10.70 0.66
CA ILE A 312 -10.03 9.96 1.55
C ILE A 312 -9.46 9.88 2.97
N SER A 313 -8.17 9.56 3.10
CA SER A 313 -7.46 9.46 4.38
C SER A 313 -7.43 10.80 5.12
N ALA A 314 -7.19 11.91 4.40
CA ALA A 314 -7.24 13.25 4.97
C ALA A 314 -8.62 13.61 5.54
N GLU A 315 -9.70 13.17 4.89
CA GLU A 315 -11.06 13.37 5.38
C GLU A 315 -11.39 12.45 6.56
N ALA A 316 -11.00 11.17 6.50
CA ALA A 316 -11.19 10.23 7.61
C ALA A 316 -10.53 10.71 8.91
N GLN A 317 -9.35 11.32 8.80
CA GLN A 317 -8.67 11.96 9.94
C GLN A 317 -9.43 13.20 10.43
N ASN A 318 -10.00 14.00 9.52
CA ASN A 318 -10.77 15.20 9.87
C ASN A 318 -12.03 14.83 10.66
N LEU A 319 -12.82 13.88 10.15
CA LEU A 319 -14.02 13.37 10.81
C LEU A 319 -13.70 12.74 12.17
N GLY A 320 -12.57 12.02 12.28
CA GLY A 320 -12.07 11.51 13.55
C GLY A 320 -11.86 12.62 14.58
N CYS A 321 -11.17 13.70 14.19
CA CYS A 321 -10.94 14.86 15.05
C CYS A 321 -12.26 15.54 15.48
N GLU A 322 -13.26 15.61 14.60
CA GLU A 322 -14.57 16.21 14.88
C GLU A 322 -15.40 15.37 15.86
N LEU A 323 -15.47 14.05 15.63
CA LEU A 323 -16.11 13.11 16.54
C LEU A 323 -15.45 13.19 17.93
N GLU A 324 -14.12 13.19 17.97
CA GLU A 324 -13.36 13.36 19.21
C GLU A 324 -13.69 14.67 19.92
N ALA A 325 -13.85 15.77 19.20
CA ALA A 325 -14.22 17.06 19.78
C ALA A 325 -15.63 17.01 20.41
N CYS A 326 -16.56 16.29 19.79
CA CYS A 326 -17.91 16.10 20.31
C CYS A 326 -17.95 15.26 21.58
N PHE A 327 -17.11 14.22 21.67
CA PHE A 327 -17.04 13.33 22.84
C PHE A 327 -16.01 13.75 23.90
N SER A 328 -15.26 14.83 23.64
CA SER A 328 -14.27 15.34 24.59
C SER A 328 -14.96 16.00 25.79
N PRO A 329 -14.67 15.57 27.04
CA PRO A 329 -15.19 16.26 28.20
C PRO A 329 -14.68 17.70 28.23
N PRO A 330 -15.45 18.65 28.81
CA PRO A 330 -15.06 20.05 28.91
C PRO A 330 -13.68 20.19 29.54
N LYS A 331 -12.86 21.14 29.05
CA LYS A 331 -11.43 21.34 29.42
C LYS A 331 -11.13 21.19 30.93
N ARG A 332 -12.09 21.57 31.79
CA ARG A 332 -12.01 21.54 33.25
C ARG A 332 -12.03 20.13 33.89
N ARG A 333 -12.53 19.10 33.17
CA ARG A 333 -12.57 17.69 33.60
C ARG A 333 -11.58 16.79 32.84
N ARG A 334 -10.71 17.38 32.01
CA ARG A 334 -9.75 16.63 31.19
C ARG A 334 -8.60 16.10 32.06
N GLY A 335 -8.84 14.96 32.72
CA GLY A 335 -7.83 14.27 33.52
C GLY A 335 -6.63 13.82 32.69
N GLU A 336 -5.49 13.60 33.34
CA GLU A 336 -4.23 13.19 32.70
C GLU A 336 -4.39 11.94 31.84
N ARG A 337 -5.25 10.99 32.23
CA ARG A 337 -5.58 9.77 31.47
C ARG A 337 -6.21 10.06 30.10
N PHE A 338 -7.08 11.07 30.00
CA PHE A 338 -7.70 11.47 28.73
C PHE A 338 -6.66 12.11 27.80
N ARG A 339 -5.73 12.90 28.36
CA ARG A 339 -4.60 13.49 27.61
C ARG A 339 -3.56 12.42 27.23
N ALA A 340 -3.36 11.40 28.06
CA ALA A 340 -2.47 10.28 27.82
C ALA A 340 -2.99 9.34 26.72
N ALA A 341 -4.29 9.05 26.70
CA ALA A 341 -4.95 8.33 25.60
C ALA A 341 -4.81 9.08 24.25
N PHE A 342 -4.79 10.41 24.25
CA PHE A 342 -4.44 11.23 23.08
C PHE A 342 -2.94 11.24 22.77
N ALA A 343 -2.10 11.05 23.79
CA ALA A 343 -0.64 10.97 23.64
C ALA A 343 -0.17 9.62 23.09
N THR A 344 -1.03 8.58 23.04
CA THR A 344 -0.69 7.28 22.44
C THR A 344 -0.66 7.32 20.91
N GLY A 345 -1.48 8.16 20.27
CA GLY A 345 -1.46 8.36 18.81
C GLY A 345 -2.34 7.44 17.99
N LEU A 346 -3.17 6.69 18.68
CA LEU A 346 -4.29 5.98 18.08
C LEU A 346 -5.39 7.03 17.84
N HIS A 347 -5.57 7.49 16.60
CA HIS A 347 -6.74 8.31 16.27
C HIS A 347 -7.97 7.41 16.42
N PRO A 348 -8.89 7.69 17.36
CA PRO A 348 -10.08 6.86 17.56
C PRO A 348 -10.93 6.75 16.30
N GLY A 349 -10.96 7.73 15.39
CA GLY A 349 -11.72 7.66 14.14
C GLY A 349 -11.40 6.41 13.29
N PRO A 350 -10.23 6.35 12.62
CA PRO A 350 -9.83 5.18 11.83
C PRO A 350 -9.81 3.88 12.64
N THR A 351 -9.45 3.94 13.92
CA THR A 351 -9.36 2.76 14.78
C THR A 351 -10.74 2.16 15.08
N ILE A 352 -11.71 2.99 15.47
CA ILE A 352 -13.08 2.55 15.73
C ILE A 352 -13.69 2.02 14.44
N LEU A 353 -13.48 2.71 13.30
CA LEU A 353 -13.97 2.25 12.00
C LEU A 353 -13.43 0.85 11.66
N LEU A 354 -12.12 0.62 11.83
CA LEU A 354 -11.53 -0.69 11.58
C LEU A 354 -12.08 -1.76 12.51
N LEU A 355 -12.23 -1.47 13.81
CA LEU A 355 -12.82 -2.43 14.76
C LEU A 355 -14.27 -2.78 14.40
N LEU A 356 -15.06 -1.79 13.98
CA LEU A 356 -16.43 -2.00 13.51
C LEU A 356 -16.45 -2.83 12.22
N LEU A 357 -15.58 -2.53 11.24
CA LEU A 357 -15.48 -3.30 10.00
C LEU A 357 -15.14 -4.77 10.27
N HIS A 358 -14.17 -5.06 11.14
CA HIS A 358 -13.87 -6.45 11.53
C HIS A 358 -15.07 -7.11 12.19
N ALA A 359 -15.66 -6.49 13.23
CA ALA A 359 -16.74 -7.11 13.98
C ALA A 359 -17.99 -7.36 13.11
N VAL A 360 -18.41 -6.37 12.32
CA VAL A 360 -19.61 -6.45 11.48
C VAL A 360 -19.37 -7.39 10.31
N CYS A 361 -18.32 -7.20 9.52
CA CYS A 361 -18.08 -8.07 8.37
C CYS A 361 -17.72 -9.50 8.80
N GLY A 362 -16.96 -9.67 9.87
CA GLY A 362 -16.69 -10.98 10.47
C GLY A 362 -17.98 -11.72 10.85
N ALA A 363 -18.96 -11.03 11.43
CA ALA A 363 -20.28 -11.61 11.71
C ALA A 363 -21.11 -11.88 10.45
N MET A 364 -21.06 -10.99 9.45
CA MET A 364 -21.75 -11.20 8.18
C MET A 364 -21.24 -12.46 7.46
N PHE A 365 -19.93 -12.71 7.46
CA PHE A 365 -19.34 -13.90 6.82
C PHE A 365 -19.76 -15.22 7.48
N VAL A 366 -20.13 -15.22 8.77
CA VAL A 366 -20.75 -16.40 9.40
C VAL A 366 -22.07 -16.74 8.71
N ALA A 367 -22.89 -15.73 8.41
CA ALA A 367 -24.20 -15.93 7.80
C ALA A 367 -24.12 -16.21 6.29
N VAL A 368 -23.21 -15.55 5.57
CA VAL A 368 -23.17 -15.64 4.10
C VAL A 368 -22.20 -16.71 3.56
N GLU A 369 -21.12 -17.02 4.28
CA GLU A 369 -20.09 -17.99 3.84
C GLU A 369 -20.02 -19.24 4.74
N SER A 370 -20.86 -19.30 5.80
CA SER A 370 -20.82 -20.38 6.80
C SER A 370 -19.46 -20.53 7.49
N TRP A 371 -18.69 -19.44 7.56
CA TRP A 371 -17.39 -19.43 8.24
C TRP A 371 -17.55 -19.35 9.76
N SER A 372 -16.52 -19.76 10.50
CA SER A 372 -16.44 -19.39 11.90
C SER A 372 -16.24 -17.88 12.04
N PHE A 373 -16.68 -17.28 13.16
CA PHE A 373 -16.43 -15.86 13.41
C PHE A 373 -14.93 -15.54 13.39
N LEU A 374 -14.10 -16.46 13.89
CA LEU A 374 -12.64 -16.32 13.85
C LEU A 374 -12.10 -16.25 12.42
N ASP A 375 -12.57 -17.13 11.53
CA ASP A 375 -12.17 -17.12 10.12
C ASP A 375 -12.65 -15.84 9.42
N GLY A 376 -13.83 -15.33 9.78
CA GLY A 376 -14.30 -14.01 9.32
C GLY A 376 -13.40 -12.86 9.77
N ILE A 377 -12.94 -12.86 11.03
CA ILE A 377 -12.00 -11.84 11.55
C ILE A 377 -10.60 -11.99 10.95
N TYR A 378 -10.15 -13.23 10.73
CA TYR A 378 -8.89 -13.51 10.06
C TYR A 378 -8.94 -13.04 8.60
N PHE A 379 -9.99 -13.38 7.87
CA PHE A 379 -10.19 -12.96 6.48
C PHE A 379 -10.21 -11.43 6.36
N THR A 380 -11.00 -10.76 7.21
CA THR A 380 -11.05 -9.29 7.22
C THR A 380 -9.68 -8.69 7.56
N SER A 381 -8.90 -9.28 8.49
CA SER A 381 -7.53 -8.83 8.75
C SER A 381 -6.65 -8.96 7.50
N VAL A 382 -6.60 -10.15 6.87
CA VAL A 382 -5.81 -10.43 5.66
C VAL A 382 -6.18 -9.47 4.51
N ALA A 383 -7.48 -9.18 4.35
CA ALA A 383 -8.00 -8.28 3.33
C ALA A 383 -7.63 -6.81 3.60
N LEU A 384 -7.84 -6.33 4.83
CA LEU A 384 -7.64 -4.92 5.18
C LEU A 384 -6.18 -4.51 5.31
N THR A 385 -5.29 -5.48 5.50
CA THR A 385 -3.84 -5.30 5.44
C THR A 385 -3.26 -5.56 4.06
N THR A 386 -4.11 -5.80 3.06
CA THR A 386 -3.73 -6.07 1.67
C THR A 386 -2.72 -7.20 1.52
N VAL A 387 -2.77 -8.21 2.40
CA VAL A 387 -1.86 -9.36 2.31
C VAL A 387 -2.40 -10.38 1.32
N GLY A 388 -3.70 -10.69 1.38
CA GLY A 388 -4.35 -11.41 0.29
C GLY A 388 -4.01 -12.88 0.11
N TYR A 389 -3.74 -13.64 1.17
CA TYR A 389 -3.29 -15.04 1.04
C TYR A 389 -4.16 -15.98 0.18
N GLY A 390 -5.44 -15.68 -0.02
CA GLY A 390 -6.31 -16.53 -0.85
C GLY A 390 -6.74 -17.86 -0.21
N ASP A 391 -6.27 -18.19 0.99
CA ASP A 391 -6.63 -19.41 1.72
C ASP A 391 -8.10 -19.41 2.17
N LEU A 392 -8.64 -18.22 2.44
CA LEU A 392 -10.07 -17.98 2.60
C LEU A 392 -10.51 -16.92 1.61
N THR A 393 -11.49 -17.27 0.78
CA THR A 393 -12.07 -16.39 -0.24
C THR A 393 -13.59 -16.58 -0.30
N PRO A 394 -14.36 -15.50 -0.47
CA PRO A 394 -15.81 -15.59 -0.53
C PRO A 394 -16.25 -16.39 -1.76
N ARG A 395 -17.06 -17.43 -1.54
CA ARG A 395 -17.61 -18.28 -2.61
C ARG A 395 -18.98 -17.79 -3.06
N THR A 396 -19.71 -17.09 -2.20
CA THR A 396 -21.03 -16.56 -2.54
C THR A 396 -20.91 -15.20 -3.25
N GLU A 397 -21.91 -14.89 -4.08
CA GLU A 397 -22.01 -13.58 -4.70
C GLU A 397 -22.12 -12.45 -3.66
N VAL A 398 -22.92 -12.68 -2.62
CA VAL A 398 -23.09 -11.71 -1.52
C VAL A 398 -21.78 -11.51 -0.76
N GLY A 399 -21.03 -12.57 -0.49
CA GLY A 399 -19.71 -12.50 0.13
C GLY A 399 -18.73 -11.65 -0.69
N ARG A 400 -18.69 -11.82 -2.02
CA ARG A 400 -17.86 -11.00 -2.92
C ARG A 400 -18.27 -9.52 -2.91
N MET A 401 -19.57 -9.23 -2.86
CA MET A 401 -20.07 -7.85 -2.71
C MET A 401 -19.70 -7.23 -1.35
N ILE A 402 -19.81 -7.98 -0.25
CA ILE A 402 -19.38 -7.53 1.09
C ILE A 402 -17.89 -7.24 1.08
N THR A 403 -17.07 -8.14 0.54
CA THR A 403 -15.61 -7.96 0.42
C THR A 403 -15.27 -6.73 -0.41
N THR A 404 -16.00 -6.47 -1.49
CA THR A 404 -15.83 -5.27 -2.33
C THR A 404 -16.02 -3.99 -1.52
N GLY A 405 -17.10 -3.88 -0.74
CA GLY A 405 -17.32 -2.74 0.15
C GLY A 405 -16.29 -2.65 1.29
N LEU A 406 -15.91 -3.79 1.86
CA LEU A 406 -14.92 -3.90 2.92
C LEU A 406 -13.56 -3.35 2.48
N VAL A 407 -13.02 -3.77 1.35
CA VAL A 407 -11.66 -3.35 0.94
C VAL A 407 -11.64 -1.89 0.46
N LEU A 408 -12.71 -1.40 -0.16
CA LEU A 408 -12.83 0.00 -0.59
C LEU A 408 -12.88 0.99 0.59
N THR A 409 -13.39 0.55 1.75
CA THR A 409 -13.52 1.41 2.94
C THR A 409 -12.40 1.16 3.96
N GLY A 410 -12.07 -0.11 4.20
CA GLY A 410 -11.13 -0.50 5.23
C GLY A 410 -9.67 -0.35 4.84
N VAL A 411 -9.27 -0.57 3.58
CA VAL A 411 -7.87 -0.34 3.17
C VAL A 411 -7.46 1.13 3.34
N PRO A 412 -8.25 2.15 2.92
CA PRO A 412 -7.97 3.54 3.26
C PRO A 412 -7.91 3.82 4.76
N ALA A 413 -8.79 3.19 5.55
CA ALA A 413 -8.80 3.34 7.01
C ALA A 413 -7.53 2.75 7.64
N THR A 414 -7.06 1.58 7.17
CA THR A 414 -5.78 0.98 7.55
C THR A 414 -4.64 1.94 7.21
N ALA A 415 -4.60 2.48 6.00
CA ALA A 415 -3.57 3.45 5.59
C ALA A 415 -3.58 4.71 6.48
N ALA A 416 -4.76 5.25 6.83
CA ALA A 416 -4.90 6.39 7.73
C ALA A 416 -4.39 6.11 9.15
N LEU A 417 -4.70 4.92 9.69
CA LEU A 417 -4.20 4.46 10.98
C LEU A 417 -2.67 4.33 10.98
N VAL A 418 -2.13 3.68 9.94
CA VAL A 418 -0.70 3.43 9.79
C VAL A 418 0.10 4.72 9.69
N THR A 419 -0.32 5.66 8.82
CA THR A 419 0.29 6.99 8.69
C THR A 419 0.32 7.75 10.00
N SER A 420 -0.75 7.64 10.79
CA SER A 420 -0.84 8.30 12.10
C SER A 420 0.15 7.74 13.11
N LEU A 421 0.34 6.42 13.13
CA LEU A 421 1.23 5.74 14.05
C LEU A 421 2.70 5.90 13.66
N SER A 422 3.02 5.78 12.36
CA SER A 422 4.40 5.85 11.87
C SER A 422 5.01 7.24 12.02
N GLY A 423 4.26 8.32 11.75
CA GLY A 423 4.74 9.69 11.94
C GLY A 423 5.22 9.96 13.38
N ARG A 424 4.56 9.37 14.38
CA ARG A 424 4.97 9.49 15.78
C ARG A 424 6.21 8.67 16.09
N PHE A 425 6.28 7.42 15.60
CA PHE A 425 7.45 6.57 15.80
C PHE A 425 8.71 7.25 15.26
N SER A 426 8.69 7.73 14.01
CA SER A 426 9.80 8.45 13.39
C SER A 426 10.18 9.69 14.20
N SER A 427 9.22 10.49 14.66
CA SER A 427 9.49 11.69 15.47
C SER A 427 10.18 11.38 16.81
N ARG A 428 9.83 10.26 17.46
CA ARG A 428 10.44 9.82 18.72
C ARG A 428 11.84 9.27 18.51
N LEU A 429 12.04 8.50 17.44
CA LEU A 429 13.32 7.90 17.09
C LEU A 429 14.36 8.99 16.80
N VAL A 430 14.01 9.96 15.95
CA VAL A 430 14.87 11.11 15.62
C VAL A 430 15.27 11.88 16.88
N ARG A 431 14.31 12.17 17.78
CA ARG A 431 14.59 12.86 19.05
C ARG A 431 15.50 12.07 19.99
N ARG A 432 15.46 10.73 19.97
CA ARG A 432 16.33 9.91 20.81
C ARG A 432 17.76 9.89 20.29
N PHE A 433 17.94 9.81 18.98
CA PHE A 433 19.29 9.84 18.39
C PHE A 433 19.93 11.22 18.48
N GLN A 434 19.17 12.31 18.29
CA GLN A 434 19.68 13.66 18.52
C GLN A 434 20.18 13.87 19.95
N LYS A 435 19.56 13.23 20.95
CA LYS A 435 19.99 13.29 22.35
C LYS A 435 21.22 12.42 22.68
N LEU A 436 21.64 11.54 21.77
CA LEU A 436 22.85 10.72 21.94
C LEU A 436 24.07 11.40 21.30
N ASP A 437 23.85 12.35 20.38
CA ASP A 437 24.90 13.15 19.73
C ASP A 437 25.22 14.46 20.49
N ASP A 438 24.35 14.87 21.43
CA ASP A 438 24.54 15.96 22.40
C ASP A 438 25.14 15.42 23.71
#